data_AF-A0A7V8NV18-F1
#
_entry.id   AF-A0A7V8NV18-F1
#
_cell.length_a   1.000
_cell.length_b   1.000
_cell.length_c   1.000
_cell.angle_alpha   90.00
_cell.angle_beta   90.00
_cell.angle_gamma   90.00
#
_symmetry.space_group_name_H-M   'P 1'
#
loop_
_entity.id
_entity.type
_entity.pdbx_description
1 polymer ?
#
loop_
_entity_poly.entity_id
_entity_poly.type
_entity_poly.pdbx_seq_one_letter_code
_entity_poly.pdbx_strand_id
1 'polypeptide(L)'
;MALLAGVDGDRDLLRQMVRVFLTDYPQRAAEIKEAVRRGDAVTVERAAHTLKGALGNFAANIALAAAQELETMAKRGDLDAAGDAAATLDSELALLAEELRRLTTNSSKRPSRTHKGARQESASIGGHSTE
;
A
#
# COMPACT_ATOMS: atom_id res chain seq x y z
N MET A 1 -8.44 16.73 -26.22
CA MET A 1 -7.14 16.51 -25.57
C MET A 1 -7.30 16.74 -24.07
N ALA A 2 -7.60 15.70 -23.29
CA ALA A 2 -7.74 15.82 -21.83
C ALA A 2 -7.08 14.61 -21.15
N LEU A 3 -5.75 14.61 -21.12
CA LEU A 3 -4.93 13.56 -20.52
C LEU A 3 -4.75 13.75 -18.99
N LEU A 4 -5.29 14.82 -18.40
CA LEU A 4 -5.13 15.13 -16.97
C LEU A 4 -6.18 14.47 -16.06
N ALA A 5 -7.33 14.03 -16.58
CA ALA A 5 -8.38 13.42 -15.76
C ALA A 5 -8.00 12.03 -15.19
N GLY A 6 -7.04 11.34 -15.79
CA GLY A 6 -6.61 10.01 -15.34
C GLY A 6 -5.83 10.06 -14.02
N VAL A 7 -4.92 11.02 -13.86
CA VAL A 7 -3.95 11.01 -12.76
C VAL A 7 -4.54 11.44 -11.41
N ASP A 8 -5.45 12.43 -11.42
CA ASP A 8 -6.16 12.83 -10.20
C ASP A 8 -7.21 11.79 -9.79
N GLY A 9 -7.91 11.18 -10.75
CA GLY A 9 -8.83 10.08 -10.52
C GLY A 9 -8.16 8.85 -9.89
N ASP A 10 -6.96 8.49 -10.36
CA ASP A 10 -6.17 7.39 -9.80
C ASP A 10 -5.77 7.64 -8.33
N ARG A 11 -5.49 8.91 -7.97
CA ARG A 11 -5.14 9.30 -6.59
C ARG A 11 -6.34 9.29 -5.65
N ASP A 12 -7.51 9.71 -6.13
CA ASP A 12 -8.74 9.63 -5.35
C ASP A 12 -9.17 8.19 -5.11
N LEU A 13 -9.10 7.35 -6.14
CA LEU A 13 -9.36 5.92 -6.02
C LEU A 13 -8.41 5.26 -5.01
N LEU A 14 -7.11 5.53 -5.12
CA LEU A 14 -6.12 5.00 -4.18
C LEU A 14 -6.42 5.43 -2.73
N ARG A 15 -6.76 6.71 -2.50
CA ARG A 15 -7.12 7.20 -1.16
C ARG A 15 -8.36 6.51 -0.61
N GLN A 16 -9.35 6.23 -1.46
CA GLN A 16 -10.55 5.49 -1.06
C GLN A 16 -10.20 4.03 -0.70
N MET A 17 -9.40 3.34 -1.53
CA MET A 17 -8.96 1.97 -1.26
C MET A 17 -8.17 1.89 0.05
N VAL A 18 -7.24 2.81 0.28
CA VAL A 18 -6.49 2.90 1.54
C VAL A 18 -7.42 3.11 2.73
N ARG A 19 -8.41 4.01 2.61
CA ARG A 19 -9.37 4.27 3.71
C ARG A 19 -10.18 3.02 4.05
N VAL A 20 -10.70 2.31 3.04
CA VAL A 20 -11.46 1.07 3.23
C VAL A 20 -10.57 0.03 3.89
N PHE A 21 -9.36 -0.18 3.38
CA PHE A 21 -8.40 -1.13 3.95
C PHE A 21 -8.10 -0.82 5.42
N LEU A 22 -7.72 0.42 5.75
CA LEU A 22 -7.40 0.85 7.12
C LEU A 22 -8.57 0.71 8.12
N THR A 23 -9.80 0.63 7.62
CA THR A 23 -11.00 0.43 8.44
C THR A 23 -11.28 -1.06 8.65
N ASP A 24 -11.10 -1.89 7.62
CA ASP A 24 -11.52 -3.30 7.61
C ASP A 24 -10.43 -4.26 8.13
N TYR A 25 -9.15 -3.99 7.84
CA TYR A 25 -8.08 -4.93 8.17
C TYR A 25 -7.96 -5.28 9.68
N PRO A 26 -8.16 -4.35 10.65
CA PRO A 26 -7.98 -4.67 12.07
C PRO A 26 -9.01 -5.70 12.56
N GLN A 27 -10.25 -5.61 12.07
CA GLN A 27 -11.30 -6.57 12.39
C GLN A 27 -10.92 -7.96 11.85
N ARG A 28 -10.48 -8.04 10.59
CA ARG A 28 -10.09 -9.34 9.99
C ARG A 28 -8.86 -9.96 10.64
N ALA A 29 -7.88 -9.15 11.01
CA ALA A 29 -6.71 -9.63 11.74
C ALA A 29 -7.10 -10.23 13.10
N ALA A 30 -7.98 -9.55 13.84
CA ALA A 30 -8.52 -10.05 15.10
C ALA A 30 -9.35 -11.34 14.91
N GLU A 31 -10.18 -11.41 13.87
CA GLU A 31 -10.96 -12.61 13.53
C GLU A 31 -10.05 -13.81 13.24
N ILE A 32 -8.99 -13.65 12.46
CA ILE A 32 -8.01 -14.71 12.20
C ILE A 32 -7.37 -15.18 13.49
N LYS A 33 -6.87 -14.24 14.31
CA LYS A 33 -6.18 -14.57 15.57
C LYS A 33 -7.07 -15.39 16.51
N GLU A 34 -8.32 -14.97 16.69
CA GLU A 34 -9.26 -15.72 17.53
C GLU A 34 -9.70 -17.05 16.89
N ALA A 35 -9.86 -17.11 15.58
CA ALA A 35 -10.22 -18.34 14.88
C ALA A 35 -9.10 -19.38 14.96
N VAL A 36 -7.84 -18.98 14.80
CA VAL A 36 -6.68 -19.84 15.01
C VAL A 36 -6.68 -20.41 16.44
N ARG A 37 -6.88 -19.55 17.45
CA ARG A 37 -6.94 -19.97 18.86
C ARG A 37 -8.06 -20.97 19.15
N ARG A 38 -9.17 -20.89 18.41
CA ARG A 38 -10.33 -21.78 18.56
C ARG A 38 -10.31 -23.01 17.65
N GLY A 39 -9.32 -23.14 16.78
CA GLY A 39 -9.28 -24.20 15.76
C GLY A 39 -10.38 -24.06 14.68
N ASP A 40 -10.90 -22.84 14.46
CA ASP A 40 -11.98 -22.58 13.51
C ASP A 40 -11.43 -22.32 12.10
N ALA A 41 -11.15 -23.41 11.39
CA ALA A 41 -10.60 -23.38 10.03
C ALA A 41 -11.49 -22.61 9.05
N VAL A 42 -12.82 -22.69 9.16
CA VAL A 42 -13.74 -22.01 8.24
C VAL A 42 -13.61 -20.50 8.37
N THR A 43 -13.51 -19.99 9.60
CA THR A 43 -13.32 -18.55 9.83
C THR A 43 -11.92 -18.10 9.41
N VAL A 44 -10.86 -18.88 9.70
CA VAL A 44 -9.50 -18.57 9.22
C VAL A 44 -9.47 -18.47 7.70
N GLU A 45 -10.01 -19.46 6.98
CA GLU A 45 -10.04 -19.47 5.52
C GLU A 45 -10.69 -18.20 4.95
N ARG A 46 -11.89 -17.86 5.41
CA ARG A 46 -12.67 -16.73 4.89
C ARG A 46 -12.00 -15.39 5.16
N ALA A 47 -11.51 -15.18 6.38
CA ALA A 47 -10.86 -13.94 6.76
C ALA A 47 -9.52 -13.77 6.04
N ALA A 48 -8.71 -14.83 5.94
CA ALA A 48 -7.45 -14.83 5.21
C ALA A 48 -7.65 -14.61 3.71
N HIS A 49 -8.64 -15.27 3.09
CA HIS A 49 -9.00 -15.06 1.69
C HIS A 49 -9.36 -13.60 1.39
N THR A 50 -10.15 -12.97 2.29
CA THR A 50 -10.56 -11.58 2.11
C THR A 50 -9.38 -10.62 2.22
N LEU A 51 -8.52 -10.81 3.22
CA LEU A 51 -7.29 -10.02 3.36
C LEU A 51 -6.35 -10.20 2.17
N LYS A 52 -6.17 -11.43 1.68
CA LYS A 52 -5.35 -11.73 0.50
C LYS A 52 -5.80 -10.91 -0.72
N GLY A 53 -7.11 -10.84 -0.97
CA GLY A 53 -7.67 -10.04 -2.07
C GLY A 53 -7.38 -8.54 -1.92
N ALA A 54 -7.44 -8.01 -0.71
CA ALA A 54 -7.10 -6.61 -0.44
C ALA A 54 -5.59 -6.34 -0.58
N LEU A 55 -4.75 -7.23 -0.06
CA LEU A 55 -3.29 -7.11 -0.04
C LEU A 55 -2.67 -7.15 -1.44
N GLY A 56 -3.29 -7.85 -2.39
CA GLY A 56 -2.89 -7.86 -3.79
C GLY A 56 -2.85 -6.46 -4.43
N ASN A 57 -3.58 -5.48 -3.88
CA ASN A 57 -3.60 -4.11 -4.40
C ASN A 57 -2.42 -3.25 -3.93
N PHE A 58 -1.70 -3.66 -2.88
CA PHE A 58 -0.69 -2.83 -2.20
C PHE A 58 0.74 -3.35 -2.32
N ALA A 59 0.99 -4.37 -3.16
CA ALA A 59 2.29 -5.03 -3.32
C ALA A 59 2.91 -5.51 -1.99
N ALA A 60 2.06 -5.84 -1.01
CA ALA A 60 2.45 -6.26 0.34
C ALA A 60 2.80 -7.76 0.34
N ASN A 61 3.91 -8.12 -0.30
CA ASN A 61 4.25 -9.52 -0.63
C ASN A 61 4.34 -10.45 0.59
N ILE A 62 4.88 -9.97 1.72
CA ILE A 62 5.02 -10.78 2.94
C ILE A 62 3.65 -11.02 3.58
N ALA A 63 2.86 -9.95 3.78
CA ALA A 63 1.48 -10.07 4.27
C ALA A 63 0.63 -10.97 3.35
N LEU A 64 0.79 -10.84 2.03
CA LEU A 64 0.07 -11.63 1.04
C LEU A 64 0.42 -13.12 1.16
N ALA A 65 1.71 -13.43 1.30
CA ALA A 65 2.19 -14.79 1.49
C ALA A 65 1.65 -15.40 2.79
N ALA A 66 1.70 -14.67 3.90
CA ALA A 66 1.18 -15.14 5.19
C ALA A 66 -0.35 -15.39 5.15
N ALA A 67 -1.11 -14.49 4.51
CA ALA A 67 -2.55 -14.70 4.30
C ALA A 67 -2.84 -15.92 3.42
N GLN A 68 -2.06 -16.14 2.36
CA GLN A 68 -2.21 -17.33 1.51
C GLN A 68 -1.84 -18.62 2.24
N GLU A 69 -0.84 -18.58 3.10
CA GLU A 69 -0.43 -19.73 3.92
C GLU A 69 -1.54 -20.11 4.89
N LEU A 70 -2.10 -19.13 5.62
CA LEU A 70 -3.24 -19.33 6.52
C LEU A 70 -4.47 -19.89 5.80
N GLU A 71 -4.81 -19.34 4.62
CA GLU A 71 -5.90 -19.87 3.79
C GLU A 71 -5.65 -21.33 3.40
N THR A 72 -4.41 -21.69 3.08
CA THR A 72 -4.03 -23.06 2.68
C THR A 72 -4.09 -24.03 3.86
N MET A 73 -3.57 -23.64 5.02
CA MET A 73 -3.64 -24.38 6.27
C MET A 73 -5.10 -24.65 6.66
N ALA A 74 -5.93 -23.61 6.65
CA ALA A 74 -7.36 -23.71 6.92
C ALA A 74 -8.10 -24.65 5.96
N LYS A 75 -7.82 -24.57 4.65
CA LYS A 75 -8.40 -25.49 3.65
C LYS A 75 -8.02 -26.95 3.86
N ARG A 76 -6.86 -27.21 4.48
CA ARG A 76 -6.42 -28.56 4.85
C ARG A 76 -6.96 -29.01 6.19
N GLY A 77 -7.56 -28.11 6.98
CA GLY A 77 -8.03 -28.38 8.33
C GLY A 77 -6.89 -28.54 9.34
N ASP A 78 -5.68 -28.07 9.01
CA ASP A 78 -4.50 -28.14 9.86
C ASP A 78 -4.12 -26.72 10.29
N LEU A 79 -4.40 -26.39 11.55
CA LEU A 79 -4.12 -25.08 12.15
C LEU A 79 -3.03 -25.14 13.22
N ASP A 80 -2.38 -26.27 13.44
CA ASP A 80 -1.37 -26.43 14.50
C ASP A 80 -0.19 -25.45 14.31
N ALA A 81 0.19 -25.18 13.06
CA ALA A 81 1.23 -24.22 12.70
C ALA A 81 0.70 -22.81 12.34
N ALA A 82 -0.62 -22.58 12.41
CA ALA A 82 -1.22 -21.32 11.96
C ALA A 82 -0.87 -20.11 12.83
N GLY A 83 -0.38 -20.34 14.06
CA GLY A 83 0.03 -19.28 14.99
C GLY A 83 1.14 -18.39 14.44
N ASP A 84 2.20 -18.98 13.87
CA ASP A 84 3.35 -18.23 13.35
C ASP A 84 2.96 -17.40 12.11
N ALA A 85 2.17 -17.98 11.21
CA ALA A 85 1.66 -17.27 10.04
C ALA A 85 0.70 -16.14 10.43
N ALA A 86 -0.15 -16.34 11.45
CA ALA A 86 -1.03 -15.30 11.97
C ALA A 86 -0.26 -14.14 12.62
N ALA A 87 0.79 -14.43 13.39
CA ALA A 87 1.65 -13.40 13.99
C ALA A 87 2.42 -12.61 12.93
N THR A 88 2.92 -13.30 11.89
CA THR A 88 3.56 -12.68 10.74
C THR A 88 2.59 -11.77 10.00
N LEU A 89 1.39 -12.26 9.69
CA LEU A 89 0.35 -11.47 9.03
C LEU A 89 -0.01 -10.21 9.82
N ASP A 90 -0.21 -10.31 11.13
CA ASP A 90 -0.56 -9.18 12.00
C ASP A 90 0.53 -8.09 11.99
N SER A 91 1.79 -8.50 12.11
CA SER A 91 2.94 -7.58 12.10
C SER A 91 3.08 -6.86 10.76
N GLU A 92 2.96 -7.59 9.66
CA GLU A 92 3.07 -7.02 8.30
C GLU A 92 1.88 -6.12 7.96
N LEU A 93 0.67 -6.44 8.45
CA LEU A 93 -0.49 -5.57 8.32
C LEU A 93 -0.30 -4.25 9.06
N ALA A 94 0.31 -4.27 10.24
CA ALA A 94 0.62 -3.05 11.00
C ALA A 94 1.63 -2.16 10.25
N LEU A 95 2.70 -2.75 9.71
CA LEU A 95 3.70 -2.04 8.91
C LEU A 95 3.08 -1.44 7.64
N LEU A 96 2.27 -2.22 6.92
CA LEU A 96 1.56 -1.75 5.74
C LEU A 96 0.62 -0.59 6.09
N ALA A 97 -0.14 -0.71 7.18
CA ALA A 97 -1.08 0.33 7.60
C ALA A 97 -0.37 1.65 7.93
N GLU A 98 0.80 1.59 8.57
CA GLU A 98 1.63 2.78 8.82
C GLU A 98 2.09 3.41 7.50
N GLU A 99 2.61 2.62 6.57
CA GLU A 99 3.10 3.14 5.29
C GLU A 99 1.97 3.78 4.47
N LEU A 100 0.80 3.15 4.41
CA LEU A 100 -0.37 3.70 3.72
C LEU A 100 -0.86 5.02 4.37
N ARG A 101 -0.81 5.13 5.71
CA ARG A 101 -1.11 6.39 6.42
C ARG A 101 -0.11 7.48 6.08
N ARG A 102 1.19 7.15 5.99
CA ARG A 102 2.24 8.10 5.57
C ARG A 102 2.00 8.59 4.14
N LEU A 103 1.71 7.70 3.21
CA LEU A 103 1.46 8.07 1.81
C LEU A 103 0.23 8.98 1.64
N THR A 104 -0.84 8.71 2.39
CA THR A 104 -2.08 9.51 2.31
C THR A 104 -1.98 10.86 3.05
N THR A 105 -1.12 10.99 4.07
CA THR A 105 -0.86 12.27 4.76
C THR A 105 0.20 13.13 4.07
N ASN A 106 1.23 12.54 3.45
CA ASN A 106 2.30 13.31 2.78
C ASN A 106 1.93 13.80 1.36
N SER A 107 0.84 13.29 0.78
CA SER A 107 0.35 13.71 -0.54
C SER A 107 -0.11 15.17 -0.60
N SER A 108 -0.26 15.85 0.54
CA SER A 108 -0.56 17.29 0.65
C SER A 108 0.68 18.20 0.52
N LYS A 109 1.90 17.67 0.52
CA LYS A 109 3.15 18.45 0.43
C LYS A 109 4.13 17.84 -0.56
N ARG A 110 3.90 18.06 -1.85
CA ARG A 110 5.01 18.01 -2.82
C ARG A 110 5.44 19.46 -3.09
N PRO A 111 6.65 19.90 -2.70
CA PRO A 111 7.19 21.13 -3.27
C PRO A 111 7.36 20.87 -4.76
N SER A 112 6.65 21.69 -5.56
CA SER A 112 6.79 21.80 -6.99
C SER A 112 8.27 21.86 -7.33
N ARG A 113 8.78 20.88 -8.09
CA ARG A 113 10.09 21.00 -8.73
C ARG A 113 9.95 22.12 -9.75
N THR A 114 10.31 23.34 -9.36
CA THR A 114 10.44 24.47 -10.27
C THR A 114 11.54 24.12 -11.27
N HIS A 115 11.13 23.84 -12.51
CA HIS A 115 11.99 24.00 -13.66
C HIS A 115 12.43 25.47 -13.70
N LYS A 116 13.62 25.77 -13.17
CA LYS A 116 14.34 26.99 -13.56
C LYS A 116 15.36 26.58 -14.61
N GLY A 117 14.90 26.54 -15.85
CA GLY A 117 15.80 26.80 -16.97
C GLY A 117 16.35 28.21 -16.79
N ALA A 118 17.66 28.32 -16.59
CA ALA A 118 18.40 29.56 -16.79
C ALA A 118 19.45 29.27 -17.85
N ARG A 119 18.98 29.41 -19.08
CA ARG A 119 19.74 29.59 -20.31
C ARG A 119 20.70 30.76 -20.07
N GLN A 120 21.99 30.49 -19.89
CA GLN A 120 23.01 31.53 -20.01
C GLN A 120 23.29 31.70 -21.50
N GLU A 121 22.56 32.63 -22.09
CA GLU A 121 22.85 33.17 -23.40
C GLU A 121 23.46 34.56 -23.14
N SER A 122 24.75 34.69 -23.40
CA SER A 122 25.44 35.98 -23.48
C SER A 122 26.46 35.88 -24.59
N ALA A 123 25.96 35.98 -25.81
CA ALA A 123 26.73 36.47 -26.94
C ALA A 123 26.25 37.90 -27.19
N SER A 124 27.15 38.87 -27.00
CA SER A 124 27.09 40.10 -27.78
C SER A 124 28.52 40.46 -28.17
N ILE A 125 28.76 40.31 -29.46
CA ILE A 125 29.97 40.63 -30.19
C ILE A 125 29.90 42.11 -30.59
N GLY A 126 30.99 42.86 -30.34
CA GLY A 126 31.63 43.71 -31.36
C GLY A 126 31.27 45.20 -31.49
N GLY A 127 32.32 46.01 -31.69
CA GLY A 127 32.30 47.37 -32.26
C GLY A 127 33.01 48.39 -31.35
N HIS A 128 34.33 48.59 -31.41
CA HIS A 128 35.10 49.38 -32.40
C HIS A 128 34.77 50.89 -32.40
N SER A 129 35.67 51.73 -31.87
CA SER A 129 36.24 52.94 -32.51
C SER A 129 36.84 53.95 -31.52
N THR A 130 38.12 54.27 -31.75
CA THR A 130 38.75 55.60 -31.79
C THR A 130 38.73 56.50 -30.55
N GLU A 131 39.91 56.73 -29.96
CA GLU A 131 40.61 58.04 -29.87
C GLU A 131 42.07 57.85 -29.48
#